data_AF-A0AAI8VEA8-F1
#
_entry.id   AF-A0AAI8VEA8-F1
#
_cell.length_a   1.000
_cell.length_b   1.000
_cell.length_c   1.000
_cell.angle_alpha   90.00
_cell.angle_beta   90.00
_cell.angle_gamma   90.00
#
_symmetry.space_group_name_H-M   'P 1'
#
loop_
_entity.id
_entity.type
_entity.pdbx_description
1 polymer ?
#
loop_
_entity_poly.entity_id
_entity_poly.type
_entity_poly.pdbx_seq_one_letter_code
_entity_poly.pdbx_strand_id
1 'polypeptide(L)'
;MSADDLPDLAGDPMAAAGARSFTIQLWTQYAVGVLVTILRTYARVKAVGIINIHGDDVLIWVAVLFYSARTVLGHSVGDIAHGLGNNNMTDAERLAVPPGDPEYQMKGVLY
;
A
#
# COMPACT_ATOMS: atom_id res chain seq x y z
N MET A 1 -32.36 -22.15 -6.65
CA MET A 1 -31.66 -20.86 -6.55
C MET A 1 -32.50 -19.86 -7.31
N SER A 2 -33.31 -19.10 -6.58
CA SER A 2 -34.21 -18.07 -7.12
C SER A 2 -33.39 -16.82 -7.45
N ALA A 3 -33.88 -15.97 -8.36
CA ALA A 3 -33.21 -14.71 -8.69
C ALA A 3 -33.03 -13.75 -7.49
N ASP A 4 -33.70 -14.03 -6.36
CA ASP A 4 -33.60 -13.32 -5.09
C ASP A 4 -32.46 -13.82 -4.16
N ASP A 5 -31.77 -14.91 -4.53
CA ASP A 5 -30.62 -15.47 -3.79
C ASP A 5 -29.26 -14.89 -4.27
N LEU A 6 -29.28 -13.92 -5.17
CA LEU A 6 -28.05 -13.22 -5.55
C LEU A 6 -27.62 -12.39 -4.34
N PRO A 7 -26.40 -12.58 -3.79
CA PRO A 7 -25.92 -11.74 -2.72
C PRO A 7 -26.07 -10.28 -3.16
N ASP A 8 -26.65 -9.45 -2.30
CA ASP A 8 -26.69 -8.01 -2.51
C ASP A 8 -25.24 -7.56 -2.74
N LEU A 9 -24.87 -7.34 -4.00
CA LEU A 9 -23.54 -6.87 -4.41
C LEU A 9 -23.36 -5.38 -4.04
N ALA A 10 -24.18 -4.83 -3.14
CA ALA A 10 -23.79 -3.71 -2.31
C ALA A 10 -22.48 -4.10 -1.61
N GLY A 11 -21.38 -3.58 -2.16
CA GLY A 11 -20.01 -4.03 -1.90
C GLY A 11 -19.74 -4.42 -0.45
N ASP A 12 -19.17 -5.61 -0.28
CA ASP A 12 -18.88 -6.20 1.01
C ASP A 12 -18.21 -5.17 1.96
N PRO A 13 -18.84 -4.82 3.09
CA PRO A 13 -18.31 -3.82 4.02
C PRO A 13 -16.93 -4.21 4.58
N MET A 14 -16.61 -5.51 4.63
CA MET A 14 -15.29 -6.00 5.03
C MET A 14 -14.21 -5.68 3.99
N ALA A 15 -14.50 -5.85 2.69
CA ALA A 15 -13.60 -5.48 1.61
C ALA A 15 -13.31 -3.96 1.59
N ALA A 16 -14.34 -3.14 1.82
CA ALA A 16 -14.20 -1.69 1.91
C ALA A 16 -13.33 -1.26 3.12
N ALA A 17 -13.50 -1.92 4.28
CA ALA A 17 -12.67 -1.67 5.46
C ALA A 17 -11.21 -2.05 5.24
N GLY A 18 -10.94 -3.18 4.57
CA GLY A 18 -9.61 -3.61 4.18
C GLY A 18 -8.91 -2.62 3.25
N ALA A 19 -9.59 -2.19 2.17
CA ALA A 19 -9.07 -1.18 1.23
C ALA A 19 -8.66 0.11 1.94
N ARG A 20 -9.51 0.59 2.87
CA ARG A 20 -9.23 1.79 3.66
C ARG A 20 -8.02 1.62 4.58
N SER A 21 -7.91 0.49 5.27
CA SER A 21 -6.77 0.20 6.15
C SER A 21 -5.45 0.17 5.37
N PHE A 22 -5.41 -0.51 4.22
CA PHE A 22 -4.24 -0.54 3.35
C PHE A 22 -3.85 0.85 2.86
N THR A 23 -4.82 1.63 2.40
CA THR A 23 -4.60 3.01 1.95
C THR A 23 -3.99 3.87 3.06
N ILE A 24 -4.52 3.79 4.28
CA ILE A 24 -3.99 4.51 5.45
C ILE A 24 -2.55 4.09 5.72
N GLN A 25 -2.26 2.79 5.76
CA GLN A 25 -0.92 2.27 6.03
C GLN A 25 0.08 2.72 4.97
N LEU A 26 -0.27 2.60 3.69
CA LEU A 26 0.56 2.98 2.56
C LEU A 26 0.96 4.47 2.62
N TRP A 27 -0.02 5.36 2.78
CA TRP A 27 0.22 6.80 2.86
C TRP A 27 0.94 7.22 4.15
N THR A 28 0.64 6.57 5.27
CA THR A 28 1.32 6.84 6.54
C THR A 28 2.80 6.46 6.44
N GLN A 29 3.11 5.29 5.89
CA GLN A 29 4.50 4.85 5.69
C GLN A 29 5.24 5.80 4.75
N TYR A 30 4.58 6.29 3.70
CA TYR A 30 5.15 7.28 2.79
C TYR A 30 5.46 8.60 3.50
N ALA A 31 4.48 9.15 4.22
CA ALA A 31 4.62 10.41 4.94
C ALA A 31 5.74 10.37 5.98
N VAL A 32 5.85 9.28 6.76
CA VAL A 32 6.92 9.10 7.73
C VAL A 32 8.29 9.08 7.04
N GLY A 33 8.45 8.32 5.96
CA GLY A 33 9.72 8.25 5.23
C GLY A 33 10.15 9.59 4.63
N VAL A 34 9.21 10.32 4.03
CA VAL A 34 9.47 11.67 3.48
C VAL A 34 9.81 12.66 4.60
N LEU A 35 9.07 12.65 5.71
CA LEU A 35 9.32 13.52 6.86
C LEU A 35 10.73 13.31 7.43
N VAL A 36 11.12 12.05 7.65
CA VAL A 36 12.47 11.73 8.13
C VAL A 36 13.54 12.21 7.15
N THR A 37 13.29 12.10 5.84
CA THR A 37 14.22 12.61 4.81
C THR A 37 14.34 14.14 4.87
N ILE A 38 13.24 14.87 5.01
CA ILE A 38 13.24 16.34 5.16
C ILE A 38 14.01 16.75 6.40
N LEU A 39 13.75 16.12 7.55
CA LEU A 39 14.44 16.42 8.81
C LEU A 39 15.95 16.15 8.69
N ARG A 40 16.33 15.05 8.03
CA ARG A 40 17.74 14.74 7.72
C ARG A 40 18.37 15.85 6.88
N THR A 41 17.73 16.24 5.78
CA THR A 41 18.27 17.29 4.89
C THR A 41 18.38 18.63 5.62
N TYR A 42 17.40 18.99 6.43
CA TYR A 42 17.44 20.20 7.26
C TYR A 42 18.61 20.16 8.25
N ALA A 43 18.77 19.07 9.01
CA ALA A 43 19.86 18.90 9.96
C ALA A 43 21.24 18.99 9.27
N ARG A 44 21.40 18.36 8.10
CA ARG A 44 22.63 18.42 7.29
C ARG A 44 22.93 19.85 6.86
N VAL A 45 21.95 20.54 6.29
CA VAL A 45 22.09 21.95 5.88
C VAL A 45 22.48 22.84 7.06
N LYS A 46 21.90 22.62 8.24
CA LYS A 46 22.25 23.36 9.46
C LYS A 46 23.66 23.04 9.97
N ALA A 47 24.14 21.82 9.82
CA ALA A 47 25.45 21.37 10.33
C ALA A 47 26.62 21.75 9.42
N VAL A 48 26.49 21.57 8.11
CA VAL A 48 27.60 21.74 7.15
C VAL A 48 27.39 22.85 6.11
N GLY A 49 26.19 23.45 6.06
CA GLY A 49 25.82 24.47 5.07
C GLY A 49 25.39 23.88 3.72
N ILE A 50 24.66 24.67 2.92
CA ILE A 50 24.13 24.27 1.60
C ILE A 50 25.26 23.97 0.59
N ILE A 51 26.44 24.56 0.76
CA ILE A 51 27.55 24.42 -0.19
C ILE A 51 28.25 23.05 -0.05
N ASN A 52 28.09 22.35 1.08
CA ASN A 52 28.71 21.05 1.35
C ASN A 52 27.74 19.86 1.21
N ILE A 53 26.73 20.00 0.34
CA ILE A 53 25.81 18.91 0.00
C ILE A 53 26.56 17.89 -0.86
N HIS A 54 26.60 16.64 -0.41
CA HIS A 54 27.36 15.57 -1.05
C HIS A 54 26.45 14.73 -1.96
N GLY A 55 27.04 13.86 -2.79
CA GLY A 55 26.27 12.96 -3.66
C GLY A 55 25.25 12.10 -2.90
N ASP A 56 25.53 11.71 -1.66
CA ASP A 56 24.60 10.95 -0.81
C ASP A 56 23.32 11.73 -0.46
N ASP A 57 23.41 13.06 -0.36
CA ASP A 57 22.26 13.95 -0.13
C ASP A 57 21.39 14.06 -1.39
N VAL A 58 21.98 13.94 -2.58
CA VAL A 58 21.20 13.94 -3.83
C VAL A 58 20.54 12.58 -4.04
N LEU A 59 21.25 11.48 -3.76
CA LEU A 59 20.73 10.12 -3.90
C LEU A 59 19.51 9.86 -3.03
N ILE A 60 19.44 10.44 -1.82
CA ILE A 60 18.25 10.25 -0.96
C ILE A 60 16.99 10.90 -1.55
N TRP A 61 17.11 12.03 -2.25
CA TRP A 61 15.98 12.64 -2.94
C TRP A 61 15.56 11.84 -4.18
N VAL A 62 16.52 11.24 -4.90
CA VAL A 62 16.20 10.27 -5.96
C VAL A 62 15.44 9.07 -5.39
N ALA A 63 15.85 8.56 -4.23
CA ALA A 63 15.12 7.48 -3.55
C ALA A 63 13.69 7.91 -3.16
N VAL A 64 13.46 9.16 -2.74
CA VAL A 64 12.12 9.71 -2.48
C VAL A 64 11.26 9.71 -3.76
N LEU A 65 11.82 10.01 -4.93
CA LEU A 65 11.09 9.94 -6.21
C LEU A 65 10.62 8.51 -6.50
N PHE A 66 11.52 7.52 -6.38
CA PHE A 66 11.14 6.11 -6.55
C PHE A 66 10.14 5.65 -5.50
N TYR A 67 10.28 6.11 -4.25
CA TYR A 67 9.32 5.79 -3.21
C TYR A 67 7.95 6.38 -3.51
N SER A 68 7.89 7.61 -4.03
CA SER A 68 6.65 8.25 -4.47
C SER A 68 6.00 7.48 -5.62
N ALA A 69 6.79 7.05 -6.62
CA ALA A 69 6.29 6.21 -7.70
C ALA A 69 5.72 4.88 -7.18
N ARG A 70 6.43 4.22 -6.24
CA ARG A 70 5.95 3.01 -5.57
C ARG A 70 4.64 3.24 -4.82
N THR A 71 4.53 4.34 -4.07
CA THR A 71 3.32 4.67 -3.30
C THR A 71 2.13 4.91 -4.23
N VAL A 72 2.32 5.65 -5.32
CA VAL A 72 1.26 5.88 -6.32
C VAL A 72 0.85 4.58 -7.00
N LEU A 73 1.81 3.75 -7.42
CA LEU A 73 1.51 2.43 -7.99
C LEU A 73 0.77 1.53 -6.99
N GLY A 74 1.18 1.52 -5.73
CA GLY A 74 0.53 0.77 -4.66
C GLY A 74 -0.92 1.24 -4.43
N HIS A 75 -1.17 2.54 -4.49
CA HIS A 75 -2.51 3.11 -4.39
C HIS A 75 -3.38 2.68 -5.58
N SER A 76 -2.89 2.85 -6.81
CA SER A 76 -3.62 2.48 -8.01
C SER A 76 -3.94 0.98 -8.05
N VAL A 77 -3.01 0.12 -7.64
CA VAL A 77 -3.26 -1.33 -7.55
C VAL A 77 -4.26 -1.65 -6.43
N GLY A 78 -4.17 -0.98 -5.28
CA GLY A 78 -5.13 -1.14 -4.19
C GLY A 78 -6.55 -0.73 -4.57
N ASP A 79 -6.69 0.36 -5.32
CA ASP A 79 -7.96 0.85 -5.86
C ASP A 79 -8.55 -0.14 -6.88
N ILE A 80 -7.74 -0.63 -7.81
CA ILE A 80 -8.17 -1.62 -8.83
C ILE A 80 -8.55 -2.95 -8.17
N ALA A 81 -7.87 -3.34 -7.10
CA ALA A 81 -8.16 -4.57 -6.36
C ALA A 81 -9.41 -4.44 -5.46
N HIS A 82 -10.04 -3.27 -5.33
CA HIS A 82 -11.23 -3.08 -4.48
C HIS A 82 -11.09 -3.59 -3.03
N GLY A 83 -9.88 -3.66 -2.49
CA GLY A 83 -9.62 -4.23 -1.16
C GLY A 83 -9.43 -5.75 -1.10
N LEU A 84 -9.55 -6.46 -2.23
CA LEU A 84 -9.37 -7.92 -2.41
C LEU A 84 -7.90 -8.36 -2.49
N GLY A 85 -6.98 -7.51 -2.01
CA GLY A 85 -5.57 -7.89 -1.88
C GLY A 85 -5.37 -8.79 -0.66
N ASN A 86 -4.56 -9.85 -0.77
CA ASN A 86 -4.33 -10.81 0.34
C ASN A 86 -3.86 -10.16 1.65
N ASN A 87 -3.31 -8.94 1.58
CA ASN A 87 -2.61 -8.24 2.65
C ASN A 87 -3.52 -7.86 3.83
N ASN A 88 -4.84 -7.90 3.68
CA ASN A 88 -5.81 -7.62 4.76
C ASN A 88 -6.72 -8.80 5.10
N MET A 89 -6.49 -9.97 4.51
CA MET A 89 -7.26 -11.17 4.81
C MET A 89 -6.70 -11.82 6.07
N THR A 90 -7.51 -12.01 7.10
CA THR A 90 -7.11 -12.85 8.23
C THR A 90 -6.87 -14.29 7.76
N ASP A 91 -6.04 -15.06 8.46
CA ASP A 91 -5.77 -16.45 8.09
C ASP A 91 -7.06 -17.29 8.02
N ALA A 92 -8.05 -16.97 8.86
CA ALA A 92 -9.37 -17.60 8.87
C ALA A 92 -10.19 -17.25 7.60
N GLU A 93 -10.21 -15.98 7.20
CA GLU A 93 -10.88 -15.53 5.97
C GLU A 93 -10.20 -16.13 4.73
N ARG A 94 -8.86 -16.19 4.72
CA ARG A 94 -8.08 -16.77 3.62
C ARG A 94 -8.32 -18.27 3.47
N LEU A 95 -8.56 -18.99 4.56
CA LEU A 95 -8.96 -20.40 4.53
C LEU A 95 -10.40 -20.60 4.04
N ALA A 96 -11.29 -19.63 4.26
CA ALA A 96 -12.71 -19.72 3.92
C ALA A 96 -13.00 -19.44 2.43
N VAL A 97 -12.03 -18.94 1.65
CA VAL A 97 -12.19 -18.69 0.20
C VAL A 97 -12.52 -19.99 -0.54
N PRO A 98 -13.71 -20.09 -1.18
CA PRO A 98 -14.13 -21.28 -1.90
C PRO A 98 -13.23 -21.57 -3.13
N PRO A 99 -12.99 -22.84 -3.49
CA PRO A 99 -12.13 -23.22 -4.63
C PRO A 99 -12.58 -22.72 -6.01
N GLY A 100 -13.82 -22.26 -6.14
CA GLY A 100 -14.40 -21.75 -7.38
C GLY A 100 -14.37 -20.22 -7.51
N ASP A 101 -13.87 -19.51 -6.50
CA ASP A 101 -13.79 -18.05 -6.53
C ASP A 101 -12.57 -17.60 -7.36
N PRO A 102 -12.68 -16.60 -8.26
CA PRO A 102 -11.52 -15.99 -8.89
C PRO A 102 -10.44 -15.54 -7.89
N GLU A 103 -10.80 -15.21 -6.65
CA GLU A 103 -9.88 -14.88 -5.56
C GLU A 103 -9.05 -16.08 -5.05
N TYR A 104 -9.53 -17.31 -5.26
CA TYR A 104 -8.79 -18.54 -4.96
C TYR A 104 -7.52 -18.68 -5.81
N GLN A 105 -7.57 -18.21 -7.06
CA GLN A 105 -6.44 -18.26 -8.00
C GLN A 105 -5.38 -17.17 -7.74
N MET A 106 -5.75 -16.11 -6.99
CA MET A 106 -4.85 -15.02 -6.61
C MET A 106 -4.10 -15.26 -5.29
N LYS A 107 -4.32 -16.41 -4.64
CA LYS A 107 -3.44 -16.91 -3.58
C LYS A 107 -2.06 -17.14 -4.18
N GLY A 108 -1.20 -16.13 -4.10
CA GLY A 108 0.21 -16.25 -4.47
C GLY A 108 0.79 -17.48 -3.80
N VAL A 109 1.19 -18.45 -4.63
CA VAL A 109 1.89 -19.66 -4.19
C VAL A 109 3.25 -19.22 -3.67
N LEU A 110 3.36 -19.02 -2.36
CA LEU A 110 4.63 -19.01 -1.65
C LEU A 110 4.79 -20.38 -1.00
N TYR A 111 5.68 -21.19 -1.59
CA TYR A 111 6.25 -22.39 -0.98
C TYR A 111 7.22 -22.01 0.15
#